data_AF-D6BEY6-F1
#
_entry.id   AF-D6BEY6-F1
#
_cell.length_a   1.000
_cell.length_b   1.000
_cell.length_c   1.000
_cell.angle_alpha   90.00
_cell.angle_beta   90.00
_cell.angle_gamma   90.00
#
_symmetry.space_group_name_H-M   'P 1'
#
loop_
_entity.id
_entity.type
_entity.pdbx_description
1 polymer ?
#
loop_
_entity_poly.entity_id
_entity_poly.type
_entity_poly.pdbx_seq_one_letter_code
_entity_poly.pdbx_strand_id
1 'polypeptide(L)' 'MKLKFELTNEQRKYLGLIPVEEDWELVKLNYKYENIYFYFDGDIIRKK' A
#
# COMPACT_ATOMS: atom_id res chain seq x y z
N MET A 1 7.95 -6.85 5.78
CA MET A 1 6.84 -7.00 6.75
C MET A 1 5.63 -7.53 5.99
N LYS A 2 4.83 -8.47 6.53
CA LYS A 2 3.67 -9.04 5.81
C LYS A 2 2.37 -8.51 6.40
N LEU A 3 1.54 -7.84 5.59
CA LEU A 3 0.25 -7.33 6.02
C LEU A 3 -0.72 -8.49 6.29
N LYS A 4 -1.62 -8.32 7.27
CA LYS A 4 -2.71 -9.28 7.53
C LYS A 4 -3.70 -9.34 6.36
N PHE A 5 -3.83 -8.25 5.61
CA PHE A 5 -4.68 -8.17 4.43
C PHE A 5 -4.13 -7.15 3.42
N GLU A 6 -3.89 -7.61 2.21
CA GLU A 6 -3.43 -6.83 1.07
C GLU A 6 -4.15 -7.31 -0.18
N LEU A 7 -4.64 -6.36 -0.99
CA LEU A 7 -5.29 -6.69 -2.25
C LEU A 7 -4.23 -7.05 -3.28
N THR A 8 -4.45 -8.15 -3.99
CA THR A 8 -3.62 -8.50 -5.16
C THR A 8 -3.83 -7.47 -6.27
N ASN A 9 -2.86 -7.34 -7.19
CA ASN A 9 -3.00 -6.45 -8.34
C ASN A 9 -4.21 -6.80 -9.21
N GLU A 10 -4.58 -8.08 -9.27
CA GLU A 10 -5.80 -8.53 -9.93
C GLU A 10 -7.07 -8.00 -9.23
N GLN A 11 -7.16 -8.12 -7.90
CA GLN A 11 -8.28 -7.56 -7.12
C GLN A 11 -8.36 -6.04 -7.23
N ARG A 12 -7.20 -5.37 -7.23
CA ARG A 12 -7.12 -3.90 -7.42
C ARG A 12 -7.67 -3.49 -8.78
N LYS A 13 -7.30 -4.20 -9.85
CA LYS A 13 -7.81 -3.97 -11.20
C LYS A 13 -9.34 -4.08 -11.25
N TYR A 14 -9.92 -5.10 -10.61
CA TYR A 14 -11.38 -5.25 -10.54
C TYR A 14 -12.08 -4.10 -9.80
N LEU A 15 -11.39 -3.45 -8.87
CA LEU A 15 -11.89 -2.30 -8.11
C LEU A 15 -11.52 -0.94 -8.72
N GLY A 16 -10.86 -0.90 -9.88
CA GLY A 16 -10.36 0.34 -10.48
C GLY A 16 -9.21 1.01 -9.73
N LEU A 17 -8.54 0.27 -8.84
CA LEU A 17 -7.36 0.73 -8.12
C LEU A 17 -6.09 0.53 -8.96
N ILE A 18 -5.11 1.40 -8.76
CA ILE A 18 -3.78 1.29 -9.39
C ILE A 18 -3.07 0.04 -8.82
N PRO A 19 -2.42 -0.78 -9.67
CA PRO A 19 -1.58 -1.88 -9.19
C PRO A 19 -0.43 -1.36 -8.31
N VAL A 20 0.04 -2.20 -7.40
CA VAL A 20 1.27 -1.96 -6.65
C VAL A 20 2.42 -2.56 -7.45
N GLU A 21 3.43 -1.75 -7.76
CA GLU A 21 4.62 -2.19 -8.46
C GLU A 21 5.64 -2.80 -7.50
N GLU A 22 6.58 -3.62 -8.02
CA GLU A 22 7.52 -4.38 -7.18
C GLU A 22 8.56 -3.48 -6.47
N ASP A 23 8.81 -2.30 -7.03
CA ASP A 23 9.71 -1.28 -6.51
C ASP A 23 9.08 -0.38 -5.45
N TRP A 24 7.75 -0.46 -5.26
CA TRP A 24 7.07 0.34 -4.25
C TRP A 24 7.40 -0.15 -2.84
N GLU A 25 7.84 0.76 -1.99
CA GLU A 25 8.17 0.44 -0.60
C GLU A 25 6.93 0.59 0.30
N LEU A 26 6.55 -0.48 0.99
CA LEU A 26 5.48 -0.44 1.99
C LEU A 26 6.00 0.09 3.32
N VAL A 27 5.55 1.28 3.70
CA VAL A 27 5.91 1.93 4.97
C VAL A 27 4.74 1.91 5.95
N LYS A 28 5.06 1.59 7.20
CA LYS A 28 4.10 1.62 8.31
C LYS A 28 4.36 2.85 9.18
N LEU A 29 3.36 3.72 9.27
CA LEU A 29 3.33 4.81 10.24
C LEU A 29 2.48 4.39 11.44
N ASN A 30 3.14 4.27 12.59
CA ASN A 30 2.46 4.11 13.87
C ASN A 30 2.01 5.50 14.34
N TYR A 31 0.74 5.86 14.15
CA TYR A 31 0.22 7.15 14.57
C TYR A 31 -0.84 6.99 15.66
N LYS A 32 -0.52 7.47 16.87
CA LYS A 32 -1.34 7.40 18.10
C LYS A 32 -1.83 5.97 18.42
N TYR A 33 -2.97 5.57 17.86
CA TYR A 33 -3.65 4.29 18.11
C TYR A 33 -3.93 3.49 16.83
N GLU A 34 -3.49 3.99 15.67
CA GLU A 34 -3.72 3.35 14.38
C GLU A 34 -2.41 3.10 13.63
N ASN A 35 -2.37 1.96 12.94
CA ASN A 35 -1.31 1.63 12.01
C ASN A 35 -1.76 2.05 10.61
N ILE A 36 -1.17 3.12 10.08
CA ILE A 36 -1.44 3.58 8.73
C ILE A 36 -0.35 3.03 7.81
N TYR A 37 -0.77 2.48 6.67
CA TYR A 37 0.12 1.89 5.68
C TYR A 37 0.10 2.71 4.40
N PHE A 38 1.27 2.99 3.87
CA PHE A 38 1.46 3.74 2.63
C PHE A 38 2.44 3.02 1.73
N TYR A 39 2.31 3.23 0.42
CA TYR A 39 3.34 2.87 -0.54
C TYR A 39 4.10 4.12 -0.95
N PHE A 40 5.42 4.03 -0.95
CA PHE A 40 6.31 5.02 -1.55
C PHE A 40 6.71 4.53 -2.93
N ASP A 41 6.31 5.31 -3.93
CA ASP A 41 6.66 5.17 -5.34
C ASP A 41 7.77 6.19 -5.63
N GLY A 42 8.96 5.91 -5.11
CA GLY A 42 10.05 6.89 -5.01
C GLY A 42 9.67 8.08 -4.13
N ASP A 43 9.35 9.21 -4.77
CA ASP A 43 9.02 10.48 -4.10
C ASP A 43 7.50 10.69 -3.88
N ILE A 44 6.66 9.78 -4.39
CA ILE A 44 5.19 9.93 -4.31
C ILE A 44 4.64 8.99 -3.24
N ILE A 45 3.88 9.56 -2.29
CA ILE A 45 3.11 8.78 -1.31
C ILE A 45 1.77 8.39 -1.92
N ARG A 46 1.53 7.08 -2.06
CA ARG A 46 0.25 6.53 -2.49
C ARG A 46 -0.48 5.95 -1.28
N LYS A 47 -1.65 6.54 -0.98
CA LYS A 47 -2.53 6.06 0.09
C LYS A 47 -3.26 4.81 -0.40
N LYS A 48 -3.28 3.78 0.45
CA LYS A 48 -4.06 2.56 0.26
C LYS A 48 -5.56 2.85 0.32
#